data_AF-A0AAI8D5D8-F1
#
_entry.id   AF-A0AAI8D5D8-F1
#
_cell.length_a   1.000
_cell.length_b   1.000
_cell.length_c   1.000
_cell.angle_alpha   90.00
_cell.angle_beta   90.00
_cell.angle_gamma   90.00
#
_symmetry.space_group_name_H-M   'P 1'
#
loop_
_entity.id
_entity.type
_entity.pdbx_description
1 polymer ?
#
loop_
_entity_poly.entity_id
_entity_poly.type
_entity_poly.pdbx_seq_one_letter_code
_entity_poly.pdbx_strand_id
1 'polypeptide(L)'
;MPTVAPLDIEGHVVSTHFLGDIPVFAAASGAIHRLDGGEKVTEANAGLLTCVKDSASQTLLTGGEDGRVLRIAHDGTVTEIAHVPRK
;
A
#
# COMPACT_ATOMS: atom_id res chain seq x y z
N MET A 1 23.39 3.51 -16.38
CA MET A 1 22.59 4.72 -16.06
C MET A 1 21.30 4.25 -15.42
N PRO A 2 20.85 4.81 -14.28
CA PRO A 2 19.52 4.51 -13.77
C PRO A 2 18.47 5.03 -14.76
N THR A 3 17.47 4.22 -15.06
CA THR A 3 16.31 4.62 -15.86
C THR A 3 15.26 5.21 -14.92
N VAL A 4 14.77 6.40 -15.24
CA VAL A 4 13.63 7.01 -14.55
C VAL A 4 12.42 6.83 -15.45
N ALA A 5 11.39 6.14 -14.95
CA ALA A 5 10.13 5.95 -15.65
C ALA A 5 9.00 6.61 -14.85
N PRO A 6 8.07 7.33 -15.50
CA PRO A 6 6.87 7.82 -14.83
C PRO A 6 5.98 6.63 -14.44
N LEU A 7 5.27 6.80 -13.33
CA LEU A 7 4.15 5.94 -12.93
C LEU A 7 2.95 6.85 -12.69
N ASP A 8 1.92 6.67 -13.51
CA ASP A 8 0.69 7.45 -13.42
C ASP A 8 -0.24 6.80 -12.39
N ILE A 9 -0.41 7.46 -11.25
CA ILE A 9 -1.34 7.05 -10.19
C ILE A 9 -2.46 8.07 -10.11
N GLU A 10 -3.70 7.61 -10.16
CA GLU A 10 -4.86 8.48 -10.01
C GLU A 10 -4.98 8.98 -8.55
N GLY A 11 -5.17 10.30 -8.40
CA GLY A 11 -5.35 10.92 -7.10
C GLY A 11 -4.06 11.12 -6.31
N HIS A 12 -4.19 11.23 -4.98
CA HIS A 12 -3.06 11.54 -4.11
C HIS A 12 -2.34 10.27 -3.64
N VAL A 13 -1.02 10.26 -3.72
CA VAL A 13 -0.18 9.28 -3.02
C VAL A 13 0.09 9.79 -1.61
N VAL A 14 -0.34 9.04 -0.60
CA VAL A 14 -0.23 9.44 0.81
C VAL A 14 1.03 8.90 1.49
N SER A 15 1.60 7.80 0.98
CA SER A 15 2.89 7.30 1.43
C SER A 15 3.64 6.54 0.33
N THR A 16 4.97 6.53 0.45
CA THR A 16 5.86 5.76 -0.44
C THR A 16 6.91 5.04 0.38
N HIS A 17 7.17 3.79 0.03
CA HIS A 17 8.11 2.93 0.74
C HIS A 17 8.79 1.96 -0.20
N PHE A 18 9.96 1.47 0.18
CA PHE A 18 10.53 0.26 -0.38
C PHE A 18 10.25 -0.91 0.56
N LEU A 19 9.72 -2.02 0.04
CA LEU A 19 9.63 -3.30 0.75
C LEU A 19 10.68 -4.24 0.15
N GLY A 20 11.83 -4.35 0.80
CA GLY A 20 13.04 -4.83 0.11
C GLY A 20 13.40 -3.89 -1.05
N ASP A 21 13.52 -4.43 -2.26
CA ASP A 21 13.83 -3.67 -3.47
C ASP A 21 12.57 -3.25 -4.26
N ILE A 22 11.37 -3.57 -3.76
CA ILE A 22 10.10 -3.27 -4.42
C ILE A 22 9.61 -1.89 -3.97
N PRO A 23 9.58 -0.86 -4.84
CA PRO A 23 8.95 0.40 -4.52
C PRO A 23 7.43 0.24 -4.48
N VAL A 24 6.83 0.88 -3.48
CA VAL A 24 5.40 0.83 -3.18
C VAL A 24 4.86 2.24 -2.99
N PHE A 25 3.70 2.51 -3.58
CA PHE A 25 2.99 3.78 -3.53
C PHE A 25 1.58 3.53 -3.02
N ALA A 26 1.22 4.13 -1.89
CA ALA A 26 -0.11 4.00 -1.31
C ALA A 26 -0.97 5.19 -1.71
N ALA A 27 -2.03 4.94 -2.48
CA ALA A 27 -2.97 5.96 -2.94
C ALA A 27 -4.05 6.23 -1.89
N ALA A 28 -4.56 7.47 -1.86
CA ALA A 28 -5.63 7.89 -0.97
C ALA A 28 -6.94 7.10 -1.18
N SER A 29 -7.14 6.52 -2.37
CA SER A 29 -8.25 5.61 -2.65
C SER A 29 -8.19 4.32 -1.83
N GLY A 30 -7.00 3.92 -1.36
CA GLY A 30 -6.72 2.63 -0.74
C GLY A 30 -6.08 1.61 -1.67
N ALA A 31 -5.80 1.98 -2.92
CA ALA A 31 -4.98 1.18 -3.83
C ALA A 31 -3.50 1.25 -3.44
N ILE A 32 -2.83 0.11 -3.47
CA ILE A 32 -1.39 -0.03 -3.25
C ILE A 32 -0.72 -0.45 -4.55
N HIS A 33 0.03 0.47 -5.15
CA HIS A 33 0.79 0.24 -6.38
C HIS A 33 2.19 -0.27 -6.02
N ARG A 34 2.65 -1.34 -6.66
CA ARG A 34 4.00 -1.91 -6.51
C ARG A 34 4.66 -2.05 -7.87
N LEU A 35 5.97 -1.80 -7.96
CA LEU A 35 6.73 -2.09 -9.18
C LEU A 35 7.58 -3.34 -8.97
N ASP A 36 7.12 -4.46 -9.50
CA ASP A 36 7.76 -5.77 -9.43
C ASP A 36 7.66 -6.46 -10.79
N GLY A 37 8.66 -6.22 -11.65
CA GLY A 37 8.62 -6.63 -13.06
C GLY A 37 7.53 -5.94 -13.90
N GLY A 38 6.99 -4.83 -13.38
CA GLY A 38 5.84 -4.10 -13.93
C GLY A 38 4.95 -3.59 -12.80
N GLU A 39 3.96 -2.77 -13.14
CA GLU A 39 2.99 -2.30 -12.15
C GLU A 39 2.06 -3.42 -11.70
N LYS A 40 1.88 -3.53 -10.38
CA LYS A 40 0.91 -4.40 -9.71
C LYS A 40 0.09 -3.54 -8.77
N VAL A 41 -1.23 -3.73 -8.76
CA VAL A 41 -2.14 -2.98 -7.90
C VAL A 41 -2.86 -3.95 -6.97
N THR A 42 -2.88 -3.60 -5.68
CA THR A 42 -3.63 -4.30 -4.65
C THR A 42 -4.63 -3.33 -4.02
N GLU A 43 -5.92 -3.64 -4.13
CA GLU A 43 -6.97 -2.90 -3.43
C GLU A 43 -6.96 -3.31 -1.94
N ALA A 44 -6.58 -2.38 -1.06
CA ALA A 44 -6.46 -2.66 0.37
C ALA A 44 -7.68 -2.15 1.14
N ASN A 45 -7.86 -0.83 1.19
CA ASN A 45 -8.92 -0.18 1.97
C ASN A 45 -9.90 0.56 1.04
N ALA A 46 -11.14 0.79 1.49
CA ALA A 46 -12.01 1.77 0.84
C ALA A 46 -11.73 3.17 1.42
N GLY A 47 -10.76 3.88 0.84
CA GLY A 47 -10.22 5.13 1.36
C GLY A 47 -9.14 4.90 2.41
N LEU A 48 -7.93 5.42 2.16
CA LEU A 48 -6.77 5.23 3.02
C LEU A 48 -6.57 6.43 3.96
N LEU A 49 -6.51 6.15 5.27
CA LEU A 49 -6.26 7.17 6.29
C LEU A 49 -4.83 7.14 6.82
N THR A 50 -4.22 5.95 6.85
CA THR A 50 -2.84 5.78 7.30
C THR A 50 -2.18 4.60 6.61
N CYS A 51 -0.87 4.72 6.38
CA CYS A 51 -0.03 3.66 5.86
C CYS A 51 1.39 3.82 6.41
N VAL A 52 1.89 2.81 7.11
CA VAL A 52 3.23 2.81 7.70
C VAL A 52 3.98 1.54 7.32
N LYS A 53 5.28 1.67 7.03
CA LYS A 53 6.16 0.51 6.86
C LYS A 53 6.52 -0.09 8.22
N ASP A 54 6.28 -1.39 8.36
CA ASP A 54 6.82 -2.21 9.44
C ASP A 54 8.25 -2.64 9.08
N SER A 55 9.23 -2.12 9.83
CA SER A 55 10.65 -2.40 9.60
C SER A 55 11.03 -3.83 9.98
N ALA A 56 10.30 -4.48 10.89
CA ALA A 56 10.62 -5.83 11.36
C ALA A 56 10.23 -6.91 10.34
N SER A 57 9.18 -6.68 9.55
CA SER A 57 8.63 -7.68 8.63
C SER A 57 8.67 -7.30 7.14
N GLN A 58 9.17 -6.11 6.79
CA GLN A 58 9.13 -5.57 5.41
C GLN A 58 7.71 -5.61 4.81
N THR A 59 6.73 -5.22 5.62
CA THR A 59 5.32 -5.12 5.20
C THR A 59 4.81 -3.70 5.44
N LEU A 60 3.66 -3.37 4.87
CA LEU A 60 2.89 -2.18 5.26
C LEU A 60 1.83 -2.56 6.29
N LEU A 61 1.50 -1.61 7.16
CA LEU A 61 0.29 -1.59 7.96
C LEU A 61 -0.57 -0.42 7.49
N THR A 62 -1.81 -0.69 7.15
CA THR A 62 -2.77 0.32 6.67
C THR A 62 -3.98 0.42 7.59
N GLY A 63 -4.62 1.59 7.58
CA GLY A 63 -5.91 1.81 8.21
C GLY A 63 -6.80 2.65 7.30
N GLY A 64 -8.04 2.22 7.11
CA GLY A 64 -8.97 2.82 6.16
C GLY A 64 -10.24 3.40 6.77
N GLU A 65 -11.00 4.12 5.94
CA GLU A 65 -12.33 4.64 6.31
C GLU A 65 -13.36 3.52 6.48
N ASP A 66 -13.10 2.37 5.88
CA ASP A 66 -13.84 1.11 6.05
C ASP A 66 -13.67 0.47 7.44
N GLY A 67 -12.81 1.04 8.30
CA GLY A 67 -12.58 0.53 9.65
C GLY A 67 -11.69 -0.71 9.70
N ARG A 68 -11.03 -1.07 8.58
CA ARG A 68 -10.10 -2.20 8.51
C ARG A 68 -8.67 -1.77 8.79
N VAL A 69 -7.94 -2.64 9.49
CA VAL A 69 -6.49 -2.59 9.65
C VAL A 69 -5.89 -3.77 8.92
N LEU A 70 -5.05 -3.50 7.92
CA LEU A 70 -4.50 -4.53 7.04
C LEU A 70 -2.98 -4.55 7.13
N ARG A 71 -2.40 -5.74 6.96
CA ARG A 71 -0.98 -5.93 6.65
C ARG A 71 -0.84 -6.30 5.19
N ILE A 72 0.12 -5.67 4.51
CA ILE A 72 0.36 -5.89 3.08
C ILE A 72 1.82 -6.28 2.91
N ALA A 73 2.06 -7.49 2.42
CA ALA A 73 3.38 -8.01 2.18
C ALA A 73 3.98 -7.51 0.85
N HIS A 74 5.28 -7.72 0.67
CA HIS A 74 6.01 -7.27 -0.50
C HIS A 74 5.50 -7.87 -1.81
N ASP A 75 4.83 -9.02 -1.75
CA ASP A 75 4.19 -9.74 -2.86
C ASP A 75 2.72 -9.30 -3.12
N GLY A 76 2.21 -8.37 -2.31
CA GLY A 76 0.85 -7.84 -2.36
C GLY A 76 -0.17 -8.67 -1.58
N THR A 77 0.27 -9.71 -0.87
CA THR A 77 -0.62 -10.49 0.00
C THR A 77 -1.18 -9.60 1.10
N VAL A 78 -2.50 -9.57 1.21
CA VAL A 78 -3.23 -8.79 2.21
C VAL A 78 -3.67 -9.71 3.35
N THR A 79 -3.40 -9.31 4.58
CA THR A 79 -3.87 -9.98 5.79
C THR A 79 -4.62 -8.97 6.65
N GLU A 80 -5.89 -9.22 6.94
CA GLU A 80 -6.63 -8.39 7.89
C GLU A 80 -6.16 -8.68 9.32
N ILE A 81 -5.80 -7.64 10.06
CA ILE A 81 -5.35 -7.75 11.47
C ILE A 81 -6.47 -7.37 12.43
N ALA A 82 -7.28 -6.38 12.06
CA ALA A 82 -8.40 -5.93 12.85
C ALA A 82 -9.47 -5.29 11.96
N HIS A 83 -10.71 -5.30 12.42
CA HIS A 83 -11.82 -4.65 11.75
C HIS A 83 -12.87 -4.19 12.77
N VAL A 84 -13.16 -2.89 12.74
CA VAL A 84 -14.25 -2.29 13.49
C VAL A 84 -15.03 -1.39 12.52
N PRO A 85 -16.14 -1.87 11.95
CA PRO A 85 -16.90 -1.10 10.98
C PRO A 85 -17.52 0.14 11.62
N ARG A 86 -17.77 1.17 10.81
CA ARG A 86 -18.59 2.31 11.23
C ARG A 86 -20.00 1.83 11.58
N LYS A 87 -20.58 2.41 12.64
CA LYS A 87 -21.97 2.16 13.06
C LYS A 87 -22.97 2.68 12.03
#